data_AF-A0AAU2HPU6-F1
#
_entry.id   AF-A0AAU2HPU6-F1
#
_cell.length_a   1.000
_cell.length_b   1.000
_cell.length_c   1.000
_cell.angle_alpha   90.00
_cell.angle_beta   90.00
_cell.angle_gamma   90.00
#
_symmetry.space_group_name_H-M   'P 1'
#
loop_
_entity.id
_entity.type
_entity.pdbx_description
1 polymer ?
#
loop_
_entity_poly.entity_id
_entity_poly.type
_entity_poly.pdbx_seq_one_letter_code
_entity_poly.pdbx_strand_id
1 'polypeptide(L)'
;MSLRRRTVEVLIAAGLLGTAVAPPASAAGQGHAVPLRVATYNIHAGAGMDNVFDLDRQTAELRSLDAYVIGLQEVDVHWGTRSEWRDLAAELAERDFNAAPAAPELAPLWEELTDIEPGGPTYPAQDPVQRIDYVAVSKDSVRVRDAAVAETLASDHRPVVADLLLRR
;
A
#
# COMPACT_ATOMS: atom_id res chain seq x y z
N MET A 1 53.83 42.48 -61.05
CA MET A 1 54.01 41.84 -59.72
C MET A 1 52.76 41.00 -59.46
N SER A 2 52.77 39.71 -59.80
CA SER A 2 53.29 38.58 -59.01
C SER A 2 52.20 37.96 -58.14
N LEU A 3 51.91 36.71 -58.49
CA LEU A 3 50.96 35.75 -57.96
C LEU A 3 50.93 35.63 -56.42
N ARG A 4 49.81 35.12 -55.89
CA ARG A 4 49.81 33.86 -55.12
C ARG A 4 48.41 33.24 -55.06
N ARG A 5 48.28 32.08 -55.73
CA ARG A 5 47.20 31.09 -55.56
C ARG A 5 47.22 30.58 -54.12
N ARG A 6 46.05 30.46 -53.48
CA ARG A 6 45.84 29.59 -52.31
C ARG A 6 44.82 28.54 -52.69
N THR A 7 45.30 27.32 -52.84
CA THR A 7 44.51 26.10 -53.00
C THR A 7 43.84 25.80 -51.65
N VAL A 8 42.53 25.60 -51.65
CA VAL A 8 41.80 25.04 -50.50
C VAL A 8 41.54 23.57 -50.85
N GLU A 9 42.22 22.67 -50.15
CA GLU A 9 41.97 21.24 -50.23
C GLU A 9 40.68 20.92 -49.47
N VAL A 10 39.68 20.42 -50.20
CA VAL A 10 38.45 19.88 -49.62
C VAL A 10 38.73 18.42 -49.24
N LEU A 11 38.84 18.14 -47.95
CA LEU A 11 38.86 16.78 -47.41
C LEU A 11 37.45 16.20 -47.46
N ILE A 12 37.21 15.29 -48.41
CA ILE A 12 36.02 14.43 -48.43
C ILE A 12 36.29 13.26 -47.48
N ALA A 13 35.70 13.31 -46.28
CA ALA A 13 35.68 12.15 -45.39
C ALA A 13 34.57 11.19 -45.88
N ALA A 14 34.98 10.05 -46.46
CA ALA A 14 34.07 8.97 -46.77
C ALA A 14 33.59 8.30 -45.47
N GLY A 15 32.36 8.59 -45.06
CA GLY A 15 31.70 7.92 -43.95
C GLY A 15 31.35 6.48 -44.34
N LEU A 16 32.04 5.50 -43.77
CA LEU A 16 31.64 4.10 -43.79
C LEU A 16 30.33 3.95 -43.01
N LEU A 17 29.25 3.69 -43.72
CA LEU A 17 27.93 3.39 -43.15
C LEU A 17 27.96 1.96 -42.57
N GLY A 18 28.44 1.83 -41.34
CA GLY A 18 28.32 0.59 -40.57
C GLY A 18 26.84 0.35 -40.26
N THR A 19 26.24 -0.69 -40.81
CA THR A 19 24.91 -1.14 -40.42
C THR A 19 24.98 -1.63 -38.97
N ALA A 20 24.59 -0.78 -38.02
CA ALA A 20 24.38 -1.19 -36.65
C ALA A 20 23.22 -2.19 -36.63
N VAL A 21 23.54 -3.47 -36.46
CA VAL A 21 22.55 -4.47 -36.09
C VAL A 21 22.13 -4.13 -34.66
N ALA A 22 20.97 -3.49 -34.51
CA ALA A 22 20.37 -3.31 -33.21
C ALA A 22 20.19 -4.69 -32.57
N PRO A 23 20.54 -4.87 -31.28
CA PRO A 23 20.23 -6.10 -30.59
C PRO A 23 18.72 -6.35 -30.69
N PRO A 24 18.25 -7.61 -30.78
CA PRO A 24 16.83 -7.88 -30.72
C PRO A 24 16.31 -7.23 -29.44
N ALA A 25 15.32 -6.35 -29.59
CA ALA A 25 14.61 -5.79 -28.47
C ALA A 25 14.18 -6.99 -27.62
N SER A 26 14.78 -7.13 -26.43
CA SER A 26 14.34 -8.12 -25.46
C SER A 26 12.84 -7.91 -25.36
N ALA A 27 12.07 -8.93 -25.75
CA ALA A 27 10.64 -8.89 -25.62
C ALA A 27 10.40 -8.79 -24.11
N ALA A 28 10.25 -7.55 -23.63
CA ALA A 28 9.77 -7.28 -22.29
C ALA A 28 8.45 -8.03 -22.24
N GLY A 29 8.46 -9.19 -21.57
CA GLY A 29 7.31 -10.06 -21.49
C GLY A 29 6.16 -9.17 -21.07
N GLN A 30 5.11 -9.10 -21.89
CA GLN A 30 3.94 -8.32 -21.54
C GLN A 30 3.43 -8.92 -20.23
N GLY A 31 3.67 -8.22 -19.13
CA GLY A 31 3.32 -8.71 -17.80
C GLY A 31 1.84 -9.02 -17.84
N HIS A 32 1.47 -10.28 -17.60
CA HIS A 32 0.06 -10.65 -17.56
C HIS A 32 -0.62 -9.83 -16.45
N ALA A 33 -1.74 -9.17 -16.76
CA ALA A 33 -2.49 -8.42 -15.77
C ALA A 33 -3.05 -9.40 -14.71
N VAL A 34 -2.82 -9.11 -13.44
CA VAL A 34 -3.39 -9.88 -12.32
C VAL A 34 -4.53 -9.05 -11.72
N PRO A 35 -5.77 -9.55 -11.67
CA PRO A 35 -6.85 -8.83 -11.01
C PRO A 35 -6.54 -8.70 -9.51
N LEU A 36 -6.70 -7.49 -8.98
CA LEU A 36 -6.50 -7.18 -7.57
C LEU A 36 -7.73 -6.44 -7.04
N ARG A 37 -8.35 -6.98 -5.99
CA ARG A 37 -9.39 -6.27 -5.23
C ARG A 37 -8.77 -5.58 -4.01
N VAL A 38 -9.06 -4.30 -3.87
CA VAL A 38 -8.60 -3.42 -2.79
C VAL A 38 -9.82 -2.74 -2.18
N ALA A 39 -9.83 -2.60 -0.86
CA ALA A 39 -10.84 -1.85 -0.14
C ALA A 39 -10.21 -0.81 0.80
N THR A 40 -10.97 0.23 1.12
CA THR A 40 -10.67 1.15 2.22
C THR A 40 -11.93 1.42 3.01
N TYR A 41 -11.83 1.45 4.34
CA TYR A 41 -12.99 1.69 5.19
C TYR A 41 -12.60 2.44 6.48
N ASN A 42 -13.24 3.58 6.68
CA ASN A 42 -13.22 4.27 7.96
C ASN A 42 -14.29 3.64 8.86
N ILE A 43 -13.85 2.97 9.93
CA ILE A 43 -14.76 2.20 10.80
C ILE A 43 -15.38 3.07 11.90
N HIS A 44 -15.12 4.38 11.89
CA HIS A 44 -15.63 5.34 12.86
C HIS A 44 -15.50 4.89 14.32
N ALA A 45 -14.28 4.47 14.71
CA ALA A 45 -14.01 3.88 16.03
C ALA A 45 -14.95 2.70 16.39
N GLY A 46 -15.39 1.93 15.41
CA GLY A 46 -16.27 0.76 15.57
C GLY A 46 -17.77 1.06 15.55
N ALA A 47 -18.16 2.34 15.46
CA ALA A 47 -19.56 2.73 15.42
C ALA A 47 -20.15 2.61 14.01
N GLY A 48 -21.39 2.11 13.91
CA GLY A 48 -22.16 2.16 12.65
C GLY A 48 -22.87 3.48 12.45
N MET A 49 -23.62 3.59 11.35
CA MET A 49 -24.44 4.78 11.03
C MET A 49 -25.54 5.07 12.06
N ASP A 50 -25.89 4.08 12.86
CA ASP A 50 -26.80 4.18 14.00
C ASP A 50 -26.11 4.69 15.29
N ASN A 51 -24.81 4.99 15.23
CA ASN A 51 -23.93 5.29 16.36
C ASN A 51 -23.86 4.16 17.40
N VAL A 52 -24.22 2.94 17.00
CA VAL A 52 -24.07 1.75 17.85
C VAL A 52 -22.70 1.16 17.60
N PHE A 53 -21.93 1.00 18.67
CA PHE A 53 -20.67 0.27 18.65
C PHE A 53 -20.97 -1.21 18.43
N ASP A 54 -20.50 -1.76 17.31
CA ASP A 54 -20.67 -3.16 16.97
C ASP A 54 -19.51 -3.63 16.10
N LEU A 55 -18.44 -4.06 16.78
CA LEU A 55 -17.22 -4.51 16.12
C LEU A 55 -17.43 -5.81 15.33
N ASP A 56 -18.40 -6.64 15.72
CA ASP A 56 -18.73 -7.88 15.01
C ASP A 56 -19.39 -7.58 13.67
N ARG A 57 -20.29 -6.59 13.63
CA ARG A 57 -20.85 -6.06 12.38
C ARG A 57 -19.74 -5.50 11.48
N GLN A 58 -18.83 -4.68 12.00
CA GLN A 58 -17.74 -4.12 11.19
C GLN A 58 -16.83 -5.23 10.63
N THR A 59 -16.50 -6.22 11.46
CA THR A 59 -15.68 -7.36 11.06
C THR A 59 -16.38 -8.20 9.98
N ALA A 60 -17.69 -8.45 10.11
CA ALA A 60 -18.49 -9.15 9.11
C ALA A 60 -18.51 -8.42 7.76
N GLU A 61 -18.65 -7.10 7.77
CA GLU A 61 -18.62 -6.29 6.55
C GLU A 61 -17.24 -6.35 5.88
N LEU A 62 -16.14 -6.17 6.63
CA LEU A 62 -14.78 -6.24 6.09
C LEU A 62 -14.48 -7.56 5.38
N ARG A 63 -15.04 -8.67 5.86
CA ARG A 63 -14.95 -10.01 5.24
C ARG A 63 -15.68 -10.09 3.92
N SER A 64 -16.88 -9.52 3.88
CA SER A 64 -17.73 -9.58 2.68
C SER A 64 -17.08 -8.91 1.46
N LEU A 65 -16.08 -8.05 1.69
CA LEU A 65 -15.35 -7.34 0.64
C LEU A 65 -14.47 -8.28 -0.20
N ASP A 66 -14.03 -9.42 0.35
CA ASP A 66 -13.21 -10.40 -0.37
C ASP A 66 -12.00 -9.72 -1.08
N ALA A 67 -11.28 -8.90 -0.31
CA ALA A 67 -10.22 -8.02 -0.80
C ALA A 67 -8.84 -8.53 -0.40
N TYR A 68 -7.88 -8.39 -1.31
CA TYR A 68 -6.47 -8.76 -1.05
C TYR A 68 -5.72 -7.70 -0.26
N VAL A 69 -6.22 -6.46 -0.28
CA VAL A 69 -5.66 -5.32 0.44
C VAL A 69 -6.82 -4.53 1.04
N ILE A 70 -6.76 -4.25 2.33
CA ILE A 70 -7.76 -3.47 3.05
C ILE A 70 -7.06 -2.34 3.80
N GLY A 71 -7.41 -1.09 3.49
CA GLY A 71 -7.06 0.07 4.31
C GLY A 71 -8.12 0.34 5.36
N LEU A 72 -7.75 0.51 6.63
CA LEU A 72 -8.67 0.90 7.70
C LEU A 72 -8.29 2.28 8.25
N GLN A 73 -9.29 3.07 8.63
CA GLN A 73 -9.11 4.37 9.28
C GLN A 73 -9.97 4.49 10.54
N GLU A 74 -9.57 5.37 11.46
CA GLU A 74 -10.21 5.57 12.77
C GLU A 74 -10.24 4.31 13.64
N VAL A 75 -9.18 3.51 13.58
CA VAL A 75 -8.96 2.37 14.48
C VAL A 75 -8.35 2.87 15.79
N ASP A 76 -9.18 3.10 16.81
CA ASP A 76 -8.73 3.65 18.10
C ASP A 76 -8.01 2.65 19.02
N VAL A 77 -7.15 3.15 19.92
CA VAL A 77 -6.43 2.39 20.96
C VAL A 77 -6.61 3.01 22.35
N HIS A 78 -7.65 2.66 23.11
CA HIS A 78 -7.89 3.16 24.48
C HIS A 78 -7.99 4.71 24.61
N TRP A 79 -8.51 5.42 23.61
CA TRP A 79 -8.40 6.89 23.56
C TRP A 79 -9.66 7.69 23.95
N GLY A 80 -10.77 7.04 24.29
CA GLY A 80 -11.91 7.75 24.86
C GLY A 80 -13.25 7.05 24.72
N THR A 81 -14.33 7.80 24.93
CA THR A 81 -15.70 7.30 24.93
C THR A 81 -16.15 6.78 23.56
N ARG A 82 -15.59 7.31 22.47
CA ARG A 82 -15.94 6.89 21.09
C ARG A 82 -15.54 5.45 20.77
N SER A 83 -14.50 4.93 21.43
CA SER A 83 -14.07 3.54 21.33
C SER A 83 -14.43 2.73 22.59
N GLU A 84 -15.28 3.27 23.47
CA GLU A 84 -15.59 2.67 24.78
C GLU A 84 -14.33 2.36 25.63
N TRP A 85 -13.25 3.13 25.45
CA TRP A 85 -11.94 2.89 26.06
C TRP A 85 -11.29 1.56 25.67
N ARG A 86 -11.67 0.99 24.53
CA ARG A 86 -11.16 -0.29 24.02
C ARG A 86 -9.97 -0.09 23.11
N ASP A 87 -9.14 -1.12 23.03
CA ASP A 87 -8.08 -1.24 22.04
C ASP A 87 -8.66 -1.79 20.74
N LEU A 88 -9.20 -0.97 19.86
CA LEU A 88 -9.76 -1.47 18.61
C LEU A 88 -8.69 -2.08 17.72
N ALA A 89 -7.43 -1.61 17.80
CA ALA A 89 -6.35 -2.23 17.05
C ALA A 89 -6.01 -3.62 17.59
N ALA A 90 -5.84 -3.76 18.90
CA ALA A 90 -5.58 -5.05 19.51
C ALA A 90 -6.81 -5.95 19.47
N GLU A 91 -8.02 -5.43 19.51
CA GLU A 91 -9.24 -6.23 19.36
C GLU A 91 -9.50 -6.60 17.91
N LEU A 92 -9.29 -5.71 16.95
CA LEU A 92 -9.14 -6.06 15.53
C LEU A 92 -7.83 -6.79 15.29
N ALA A 93 -7.00 -7.16 16.26
CA ALA A 93 -5.87 -8.06 16.05
C ALA A 93 -6.15 -9.39 16.75
N GLU A 94 -6.68 -9.41 17.97
CA GLU A 94 -7.16 -10.61 18.64
C GLU A 94 -8.33 -11.23 17.88
N ARG A 95 -9.19 -10.38 17.31
CA ARG A 95 -10.26 -10.77 16.42
C ARG A 95 -9.81 -10.89 14.99
N ASP A 96 -8.59 -10.53 14.54
CA ASP A 96 -8.16 -10.50 13.11
C ASP A 96 -6.70 -10.95 12.78
N PHE A 97 -5.71 -10.62 13.62
CA PHE A 97 -4.27 -10.73 13.31
C PHE A 97 -3.34 -11.40 14.36
N ASN A 98 -3.76 -11.84 15.56
CA ASN A 98 -3.00 -12.71 16.51
C ASN A 98 -3.79 -13.11 17.80
N ALA A 99 -4.33 -14.34 17.83
CA ALA A 99 -4.89 -15.22 18.92
C ALA A 99 -5.42 -14.63 20.26
N ALA A 100 -6.66 -14.94 20.70
CA ALA A 100 -7.10 -16.25 21.22
C ALA A 100 -8.51 -16.74 20.74
N PRO A 101 -8.81 -18.07 20.80
CA PRO A 101 -9.83 -18.72 19.98
C PRO A 101 -11.16 -18.99 20.71
N ALA A 102 -12.25 -18.34 20.33
CA ALA A 102 -13.59 -18.77 20.76
C ALA A 102 -14.79 -18.36 19.86
N ALA A 103 -14.60 -17.61 18.77
CA ALA A 103 -15.69 -17.27 17.83
C ALA A 103 -15.58 -18.09 16.53
N PRO A 104 -16.38 -19.16 16.34
CA PRO A 104 -16.28 -20.06 15.18
C PRO A 104 -16.59 -19.40 13.83
N GLU A 105 -17.30 -18.27 13.83
CA GLU A 105 -17.65 -17.52 12.63
C GLU A 105 -16.44 -16.74 12.07
N LEU A 106 -15.42 -16.52 12.91
CA LEU A 106 -14.32 -15.62 12.58
C LEU A 106 -13.01 -16.31 12.15
N ALA A 107 -12.83 -17.62 12.37
CA ALA A 107 -11.59 -18.32 12.05
C ALA A 107 -11.03 -18.20 10.60
N PRO A 108 -11.83 -18.17 9.52
CA PRO A 108 -11.29 -18.26 8.15
C PRO A 108 -10.53 -17.03 7.63
N LEU A 109 -10.94 -15.80 7.99
CA LEU A 109 -10.30 -14.59 7.46
C LEU A 109 -8.85 -14.42 7.97
N TRP A 110 -8.55 -15.01 9.13
CA TRP A 110 -7.29 -14.83 9.87
C TRP A 110 -6.19 -15.80 9.45
N GLU A 111 -6.55 -16.81 8.65
CA GLU A 111 -5.57 -17.54 7.85
C GLU A 111 -5.02 -16.66 6.72
N GLU A 112 -5.76 -15.64 6.29
CA GLU A 112 -5.54 -15.03 4.98
C GLU A 112 -4.92 -13.63 4.98
N LEU A 113 -5.12 -12.75 5.98
CA LEU A 113 -4.62 -11.35 5.95
C LEU A 113 -3.59 -11.02 7.06
N THR A 114 -2.70 -10.04 6.85
CA THR A 114 -1.74 -9.52 7.85
C THR A 114 -1.57 -8.00 7.74
N ASP A 115 -1.42 -7.30 8.87
CA ASP A 115 -0.98 -5.88 8.90
C ASP A 115 0.40 -5.76 8.23
N ILE A 116 0.60 -4.68 7.46
CA ILE A 116 1.89 -4.37 6.82
C ILE A 116 2.91 -3.75 7.78
N GLU A 117 2.46 -3.28 8.95
CA GLU A 117 3.27 -2.64 9.98
C GLU A 117 4.18 -1.51 9.45
N PRO A 118 3.62 -0.36 9.03
CA PRO A 118 4.37 0.69 8.33
C PRO A 118 5.35 1.49 9.22
N GLY A 119 5.47 1.13 10.50
CA GLY A 119 6.29 1.86 11.46
C GLY A 119 5.70 3.23 11.85
N GLY A 120 5.32 3.37 13.11
CA GLY A 120 5.00 4.66 13.71
C GLY A 120 3.52 5.08 13.69
N PRO A 121 3.21 6.21 14.35
CA PRO A 121 1.86 6.75 14.48
C PRO A 121 1.44 7.59 13.26
N THR A 122 0.13 7.64 13.03
CA THR A 122 -0.52 8.34 11.92
C THR A 122 -1.32 9.57 12.36
N TYR A 123 -1.66 9.70 13.65
CA TYR A 123 -2.52 10.76 14.18
C TYR A 123 -2.04 11.31 15.54
N PRO A 124 -2.24 12.61 15.83
CA PRO A 124 -2.50 13.69 14.86
C PRO A 124 -1.25 13.96 14.01
N ALA A 125 -1.42 14.44 12.78
CA ALA A 125 -0.31 14.54 11.83
C ALA A 125 0.84 15.44 12.31
N GLN A 126 0.53 16.46 13.10
CA GLN A 126 1.47 17.45 13.62
C GLN A 126 2.39 16.89 14.70
N ASP A 127 1.85 16.07 15.61
CA ASP A 127 2.55 15.44 16.73
C ASP A 127 2.00 14.03 16.90
N PRO A 128 2.42 13.08 16.05
CA PRO A 128 1.74 11.81 15.92
C PRO A 128 2.07 10.93 17.12
N VAL A 129 1.02 10.47 17.80
CA VAL A 129 1.13 9.64 19.01
C VAL A 129 0.26 8.39 18.92
N GLN A 130 -0.61 8.29 17.91
CA GLN A 130 -1.53 7.17 17.70
C GLN A 130 -1.39 6.62 16.28
N ARG A 131 -1.40 5.30 16.12
CA ARG A 131 -1.62 4.65 14.82
C ARG A 131 -3.09 4.27 14.76
N ILE A 132 -3.86 4.97 13.94
CA ILE A 132 -5.30 4.71 13.75
C ILE A 132 -5.65 4.45 12.27
N ASP A 133 -4.63 4.40 11.41
CA ASP A 133 -4.73 4.07 10.01
C ASP A 133 -3.85 2.84 9.73
N TYR A 134 -4.45 1.83 9.10
CA TYR A 134 -3.86 0.51 8.91
C TYR A 134 -4.01 0.08 7.46
N VAL A 135 -3.11 -0.80 7.02
CA VAL A 135 -3.26 -1.53 5.77
C VAL A 135 -3.00 -3.00 6.07
N ALA A 136 -3.97 -3.86 5.77
CA ALA A 136 -3.85 -5.29 5.85
C ALA A 136 -3.80 -5.91 4.45
N VAL A 137 -3.00 -6.97 4.28
CA VAL A 137 -2.77 -7.61 2.97
C VAL A 137 -2.86 -9.13 3.05
N SER A 138 -3.25 -9.78 1.95
CA SER A 138 -3.32 -11.24 1.89
C SER A 138 -1.94 -11.89 2.03
N LYS A 139 -1.77 -12.78 3.02
CA LYS A 139 -0.53 -13.50 3.35
C LYS A 139 -0.01 -14.33 2.18
N ASP A 140 -0.91 -14.99 1.46
CA ASP A 140 -0.56 -15.91 0.38
C ASP A 140 -0.36 -15.19 -0.94
N SER A 141 -1.16 -14.14 -1.18
CA SER A 141 -1.24 -13.48 -2.48
C SER A 141 -0.45 -12.18 -2.57
N VAL A 142 -0.09 -11.57 -1.44
CA VAL A 142 0.57 -10.26 -1.39
C VAL A 142 1.79 -10.31 -0.49
N ARG A 143 2.92 -9.82 -1.00
CA ARG A 143 4.13 -9.60 -0.22
C ARG A 143 4.36 -8.10 -0.05
N VAL A 144 4.52 -7.66 1.19
CA VAL A 144 5.00 -6.30 1.50
C VAL A 144 6.48 -6.21 1.17
N ARG A 145 6.84 -5.26 0.30
CA ARG A 145 8.23 -4.95 -0.04
C ARG A 145 8.77 -3.84 0.86
N ASP A 146 7.97 -2.81 1.07
CA ASP A 146 8.28 -1.67 1.93
C ASP A 146 6.96 -1.09 2.47
N ALA A 147 7.03 -0.45 3.64
CA ALA A 147 5.90 0.21 4.26
C ALA A 147 6.38 1.36 5.14
N ALA A 148 5.71 2.51 5.06
CA ALA A 148 6.07 3.71 5.79
C ALA A 148 4.83 4.57 6.09
N VAL A 149 4.89 5.33 7.18
CA VAL A 149 4.01 6.48 7.38
C VAL A 149 4.67 7.72 6.77
N ALA A 150 4.05 8.31 5.75
CA ALA A 150 4.64 9.47 5.08
C ALA A 150 4.41 10.77 5.87
N GLU A 151 5.46 11.57 6.03
CA GLU A 151 5.37 12.84 6.75
C GLU A 151 4.68 13.92 5.91
N THR A 152 3.57 14.44 6.41
CA THR A 152 2.83 15.54 5.79
C THR A 152 1.92 16.20 6.82
N LEU A 153 1.55 17.46 6.57
CA LEU A 153 0.56 18.22 7.35
C LEU A 153 -0.64 18.63 6.49
N ALA A 154 -0.81 18.01 5.32
CA ALA A 154 -1.93 18.30 4.41
C ALA A 154 -3.28 17.80 4.96
N SER A 155 -3.26 16.87 5.91
CA SER A 155 -4.39 16.33 6.65
C SER A 155 -4.03 16.27 8.13
N ASP A 156 -5.03 16.07 9.00
CA ASP A 156 -4.86 15.74 10.41
C ASP A 156 -4.39 14.29 10.64
N HIS A 157 -4.37 13.47 9.59
CA HIS A 157 -3.73 12.16 9.55
C HIS A 157 -2.51 12.14 8.61
N ARG A 158 -1.49 11.37 8.97
CA ARG A 158 -0.39 10.99 8.08
C ARG A 158 -0.79 9.73 7.30
N PRO A 159 -0.60 9.69 5.97
CA PRO A 159 -0.97 8.54 5.16
C PRO A 159 0.00 7.38 5.39
N VAL A 160 -0.55 6.16 5.40
CA VAL A 160 0.20 4.91 5.31
C VAL A 160 0.47 4.61 3.84
N VAL A 161 1.72 4.30 3.52
CA VAL A 161 2.19 3.96 2.18
C VAL A 161 2.82 2.58 2.20
N ALA A 162 2.57 1.77 1.18
CA ALA A 162 3.09 0.43 1.06
C ALA A 162 3.48 0.10 -0.38
N ASP A 163 4.65 -0.48 -0.56
CA ASP A 163 5.05 -1.13 -1.80
C ASP A 163 4.67 -2.60 -1.72
N LEU A 164 3.73 -3.04 -2.57
CA LEU A 164 3.19 -4.39 -2.57
C LEU A 164 3.59 -5.17 -3.81
N LEU A 165 3.86 -6.46 -3.65
CA LEU A 165 4.12 -7.41 -4.73
C LEU A 165 3.05 -8.50 -4.74
N LEU A 166 2.43 -8.74 -5.88
CA LEU A 166 1.47 -9.83 -6.05
C LEU A 166 2.20 -11.14 -6.33
N ARG A 167 1.86 -12.17 -5.57
CA ARG A 167 2.27 -13.56 -5.80
C ARG A 167 1.25 -14.22 -6.72
N ARG A 168 1.73 -15.04 -7.65
CA ARG A 168 0.91 -15.95 -8.47
C ARG A 168 1.10 -17.37 -7.99
#